data_AF-A0A962JU91-F1
#
_entry.id   AF-A0A962JU91-F1
#
_cell.length_a   1.000
_cell.length_b   1.000
_cell.length_c   1.000
_cell.angle_alpha   90.00
_cell.angle_beta   90.00
_cell.angle_gamma   90.00
#
_symmetry.space_group_name_H-M   'P 1'
#
loop_
_entity.id
_entity.type
_entity.pdbx_description
1 polymer ?
#
loop_
_entity_poly.entity_id
_entity_poly.type
_entity_poly.pdbx_seq_one_letter_code
_entity_poly.pdbx_strand_id
1 'polypeptide(L)'
;MNAPVPRLIRANDLLPNEPRIRNAAVQQELTEKHLLPALHELEIFLLTVRLQIDSELHQRQPVKLGKPYPLGQCLEIALTVERRLREIKETSLPPQAHAGLRVFRAFLRDGGEFRLIWGDLRRQYFQNAFQLGTLYVDVANDTVVPSKPKVEILPFHKADIVPMEDFLHFATIAGRYWHDRVYPNHVLPSLAPYCPLIHVGKSGRVQIHDSSRYMLALTRTAAFTPSEQVLSEASMPHELFDWLRTALQEAPLTLPRSPEEGRQLALQRCGEYRRKRWHQNPRTDQKVAETVLKLNRRLARQAHFQQRKDTAMSSIRIDNIEYDLNTLSAEANAQLQSVQFVDQELARLQAQIAALQTARNAYVNALKAALPAQGKR
;
A
#
# COMPACT_ATOMS: atom_id res chain seq x y z
N MET A 1 17.20 15.31 -10.65
CA MET A 1 17.15 15.97 -9.33
C MET A 1 17.61 14.97 -8.29
N ASN A 2 18.75 15.19 -7.63
CA ASN A 2 19.20 14.34 -6.53
C ASN A 2 18.20 14.49 -5.39
N ALA A 3 17.42 13.43 -5.13
CA ALA A 3 16.54 13.39 -3.97
C ALA A 3 17.40 13.55 -2.71
N PRO A 4 16.96 14.31 -1.69
CA PRO A 4 17.71 14.43 -0.45
C PRO A 4 17.93 13.05 0.17
N VAL A 5 19.17 12.79 0.61
CA VAL A 5 19.57 11.54 1.28
C VAL A 5 18.60 11.24 2.42
N PRO A 6 18.01 10.04 2.51
CA PRO A 6 17.06 9.73 3.58
C PRO A 6 17.77 9.88 4.95
N ARG A 7 17.08 10.47 5.93
CA ARG A 7 17.59 10.56 7.32
C ARG A 7 17.13 9.34 8.13
N LEU A 8 17.82 9.06 9.22
CA LEU A 8 17.35 8.13 10.25
C LEU A 8 16.04 8.67 10.84
N ILE A 9 15.01 7.81 10.88
CA ILE A 9 13.69 8.11 11.45
C ILE A 9 13.74 7.76 12.93
N ARG A 10 13.41 8.72 13.80
CA ARG A 10 13.30 8.52 15.26
C ARG A 10 11.90 8.01 15.62
N ALA A 11 11.73 7.51 16.84
CA ALA A 11 10.47 6.92 17.32
C ALA A 11 9.22 7.81 17.18
N ASN A 12 9.38 9.15 17.15
CA ASN A 12 8.28 10.10 16.96
C ASN A 12 8.25 10.74 15.56
N ASP A 13 9.21 10.42 14.69
CA ASP A 13 9.23 10.92 13.32
C ASP A 13 8.21 10.17 12.48
N LEU A 14 7.67 10.85 11.47
CA LEU A 14 6.80 10.22 10.49
C LEU A 14 7.62 9.43 9.47
N LEU A 15 7.06 8.31 9.01
CA LEU A 15 7.51 7.68 7.78
C LEU A 15 7.30 8.63 6.60
N PRO A 16 8.09 8.49 5.50
CA PRO A 16 7.91 9.30 4.31
C PRO A 16 6.48 9.20 3.78
N ASN A 17 5.76 10.32 3.67
CA ASN A 17 4.36 10.39 3.25
C ASN A 17 3.36 9.67 4.17
N GLU A 18 3.69 9.42 5.43
CA GLU A 18 2.75 8.81 6.38
C GLU A 18 1.48 9.67 6.55
N PRO A 19 0.27 9.09 6.38
CA PRO A 19 -1.00 9.78 6.55
C PRO A 19 -1.33 9.89 8.04
N ARG A 20 -0.61 10.79 8.73
CA ARG A 20 -0.82 11.10 10.14
C ARG A 20 -0.58 12.58 10.41
N ILE A 21 -1.53 13.20 11.09
CA ILE A 21 -1.47 14.61 11.50
C ILE A 21 -0.53 14.76 12.71
N ARG A 22 0.46 15.66 12.62
CA ARG A 22 1.28 16.06 13.76
C ARG A 22 0.67 17.28 14.43
N ASN A 23 0.90 17.43 15.73
CA ASN A 23 0.44 18.58 16.51
C ASN A 23 -1.06 18.86 16.28
N ALA A 24 -1.89 17.82 16.41
CA ALA A 24 -3.29 17.83 15.95
C ALA A 24 -4.10 19.02 16.49
N ALA A 25 -3.91 19.42 17.75
CA ALA A 25 -4.57 20.58 18.33
C ALA A 25 -4.23 21.89 17.59
N VAL A 26 -2.93 22.15 17.34
CA VAL A 26 -2.47 23.34 16.60
C VAL A 26 -2.98 23.30 15.17
N GLN A 27 -2.90 22.15 14.51
CA GLN A 27 -3.39 22.01 13.14
C GLN A 27 -4.90 22.19 13.05
N GLN A 28 -5.67 21.76 14.06
CA GLN A 28 -7.11 21.97 14.13
C GLN A 28 -7.45 23.45 14.25
N GLU A 29 -6.83 24.17 15.18
CA GLU A 29 -7.04 25.61 15.37
C GLU A 29 -6.76 26.40 14.07
N LEU A 30 -5.63 26.13 13.42
CA LEU A 30 -5.28 26.78 12.15
C LEU A 30 -6.25 26.40 11.02
N THR A 31 -6.73 25.15 10.99
CA THR A 31 -7.72 24.69 10.00
C THR A 31 -9.04 25.41 10.18
N GLU A 32 -9.54 25.54 11.41
CA GLU A 32 -10.77 26.26 11.74
C GLU A 32 -10.66 27.76 11.46
N LYS A 33 -9.52 28.36 11.78
CA LYS A 33 -9.27 29.79 11.57
C LYS A 33 -9.17 30.16 10.10
N HIS A 34 -8.46 29.36 9.29
CA HIS A 34 -8.12 29.73 7.91
C HIS A 34 -8.89 28.96 6.86
N LEU A 35 -8.99 27.63 6.98
CA LEU A 35 -9.39 26.76 5.87
C LEU A 35 -10.89 26.50 5.84
N LEU A 36 -11.51 26.17 6.98
CA LEU A 36 -12.95 25.86 7.05
C LEU A 36 -13.85 27.01 6.57
N PRO A 37 -13.58 28.29 6.88
CA PRO A 37 -14.41 29.39 6.41
C PRO A 37 -14.35 29.63 4.89
N ALA A 38 -13.35 29.06 4.21
CA ALA A 38 -13.06 29.31 2.80
C ALA A 38 -12.85 28.01 2.00
N LEU A 39 -13.57 26.94 2.37
CA LEU A 39 -13.45 25.63 1.71
C LEU A 39 -13.79 25.71 0.21
N HIS A 40 -14.80 26.50 -0.15
CA HIS A 40 -15.23 26.64 -1.54
C HIS A 40 -14.16 27.33 -2.39
N GLU A 41 -13.57 28.41 -1.88
CA GLU A 41 -12.49 29.14 -2.52
C GLU A 41 -11.23 28.28 -2.63
N LEU A 42 -10.94 27.49 -1.59
CA LEU A 42 -9.84 26.52 -1.59
C LEU A 42 -10.04 25.44 -2.66
N GLU A 43 -11.26 24.91 -2.81
CA GLU A 43 -11.60 23.94 -3.85
C GLU A 43 -11.44 24.52 -5.26
N ILE A 44 -11.98 25.73 -5.51
CA ILE A 44 -11.81 26.44 -6.80
C ILE A 44 -10.33 26.62 -7.12
N PHE A 45 -9.55 27.05 -6.12
CA PHE A 45 -8.12 27.23 -6.26
C PHE A 45 -7.42 25.93 -6.66
N LEU A 46 -7.63 24.85 -5.90
CA LEU A 46 -7.03 23.54 -6.13
C LEU A 46 -7.44 22.94 -7.47
N LEU A 47 -8.71 23.05 -7.84
CA LEU A 47 -9.24 22.61 -9.13
C LEU A 47 -8.59 23.38 -10.27
N THR A 48 -8.42 24.69 -10.13
CA THR A 48 -7.73 25.52 -11.14
C THR A 48 -6.28 25.05 -11.31
N VAL A 49 -5.57 24.72 -10.23
CA VAL A 49 -4.22 24.12 -10.32
C VAL A 49 -4.24 22.81 -11.08
N ARG A 50 -5.18 21.93 -10.72
CA ARG A 50 -5.30 20.59 -11.30
C ARG A 50 -5.59 20.66 -12.80
N LEU A 51 -6.47 21.56 -13.23
CA LEU A 51 -6.81 21.72 -14.66
C LEU A 51 -5.64 22.28 -15.47
N GLN A 52 -4.81 23.16 -14.91
CA GLN A 52 -3.63 23.71 -15.60
C GLN A 52 -2.60 22.63 -15.98
N ILE A 53 -2.52 21.53 -15.21
CA ILE A 53 -1.53 20.48 -15.43
C ILE A 53 -2.05 19.31 -16.26
N ASP A 54 -3.37 19.19 -16.46
CA ASP A 54 -3.99 18.03 -17.15
C ASP A 54 -3.43 17.87 -18.57
N SER A 55 -3.29 18.97 -19.32
CA SER A 55 -2.74 18.94 -20.69
C SER A 55 -1.26 18.51 -20.72
N GLU A 56 -0.44 19.05 -19.81
CA GLU A 56 0.98 18.69 -19.69
C GLU A 56 1.16 17.20 -19.39
N LEU A 57 0.42 16.70 -18.40
CA LEU A 57 0.52 15.30 -18.00
C LEU A 57 -0.04 14.34 -19.04
N HIS A 58 -1.14 14.73 -19.70
CA HIS A 58 -1.69 13.96 -20.81
C HIS A 58 -0.68 13.84 -21.97
N GLN A 59 -0.02 14.94 -22.35
CA GLN A 59 1.00 14.91 -23.41
C GLN A 59 2.22 14.08 -23.01
N ARG A 60 2.66 14.20 -21.75
CA ARG A 60 3.86 13.50 -21.25
C ARG A 60 3.63 12.00 -21.08
N GLN A 61 2.45 11.59 -20.62
CA GLN A 61 2.11 10.19 -20.40
C GLN A 61 0.61 9.98 -20.69
N PRO A 62 0.22 9.86 -21.97
CA PRO A 62 -1.18 9.73 -22.36
C PRO A 62 -1.79 8.39 -21.95
N VAL A 63 -0.96 7.36 -21.82
CA VAL A 63 -1.34 6.01 -21.40
C VAL A 63 -0.37 5.50 -20.33
N LYS A 64 -0.91 4.99 -19.22
CA LYS A 64 -0.15 4.33 -18.16
C LYS A 64 -0.76 2.95 -17.90
N LEU A 65 0.06 1.90 -18.07
CA LEU A 65 -0.36 0.51 -17.86
C LEU A 65 -1.63 0.13 -18.64
N GLY A 66 -1.75 0.62 -19.88
CA GLY A 66 -2.91 0.38 -20.75
C GLY A 66 -4.14 1.23 -20.44
N LYS A 67 -4.09 2.11 -19.42
CA LYS A 67 -5.18 3.03 -19.08
C LYS A 67 -4.89 4.44 -19.60
N PRO A 68 -5.87 5.14 -20.22
CA PRO A 68 -5.70 6.51 -20.65
C PRO A 68 -5.63 7.46 -19.45
N TYR A 69 -4.96 8.60 -19.62
CA TYR A 69 -4.98 9.69 -18.64
C TYR A 69 -6.43 10.08 -18.28
N PRO A 70 -6.77 10.28 -17.00
CA PRO A 70 -5.89 10.34 -15.82
C PRO A 70 -5.79 9.02 -15.02
N LEU A 71 -6.27 7.90 -15.57
CA LEU A 71 -6.46 6.67 -14.81
C LEU A 71 -5.14 6.09 -14.28
N GLY A 72 -5.09 5.84 -12.97
CA GLY A 72 -3.90 5.30 -12.29
C GLY A 72 -2.73 6.28 -12.17
N GLN A 73 -2.94 7.58 -12.42
CA GLN A 73 -1.91 8.63 -12.38
C GLN A 73 -2.00 9.55 -11.15
N CYS A 74 -2.56 9.07 -10.04
CA CYS A 74 -2.71 9.89 -8.82
C CYS A 74 -1.38 10.42 -8.28
N LEU A 75 -0.31 9.62 -8.33
CA LEU A 75 1.02 10.07 -7.90
C LEU A 75 1.57 11.18 -8.80
N GLU A 76 1.50 10.99 -10.13
CA GLU A 76 2.00 11.96 -11.10
C GLU A 76 1.27 13.30 -10.99
N ILE A 77 -0.06 13.24 -10.84
CA ILE A 77 -0.91 14.41 -10.61
C ILE A 77 -0.52 15.09 -9.30
N ALA A 78 -0.48 14.36 -8.18
CA ALA A 78 -0.18 14.93 -6.87
C ALA A 78 1.22 15.58 -6.82
N LEU A 79 2.25 14.92 -7.35
CA LEU A 79 3.60 15.48 -7.40
C LEU A 79 3.69 16.75 -8.26
N THR A 80 2.91 16.82 -9.34
CA THR A 80 2.91 17.97 -10.24
C THR A 80 2.15 19.15 -9.63
N VAL A 81 1.00 18.88 -9.00
CA VAL A 81 0.27 19.87 -8.20
C VAL A 81 1.12 20.39 -7.05
N GLU A 82 1.80 19.51 -6.31
CA GLU A 82 2.67 19.90 -5.20
C GLU A 82 3.77 20.87 -5.65
N ARG A 83 4.45 20.55 -6.75
CA ARG A 83 5.48 21.42 -7.33
C ARG A 83 4.91 22.76 -7.74
N ARG A 84 3.79 22.75 -8.48
CA ARG A 84 3.09 23.96 -8.90
C ARG A 84 2.76 24.82 -7.68
N LEU A 85 2.18 24.25 -6.63
CA LEU A 85 1.78 24.99 -5.42
C LEU A 85 2.94 25.70 -4.72
N ARG A 86 4.17 25.18 -4.82
CA ARG A 86 5.37 25.83 -4.26
C ARG A 86 5.81 27.07 -5.04
N GLU A 87 5.57 27.10 -6.35
CA GLU A 87 6.10 28.12 -7.26
C GLU A 87 5.01 29.07 -7.80
N ILE A 88 3.75 28.81 -7.49
CA ILE A 88 2.62 29.57 -8.03
C ILE A 88 2.72 31.07 -7.69
N LYS A 89 2.39 31.91 -8.69
CA LYS A 89 2.10 33.34 -8.53
C LYS A 89 0.61 33.62 -8.67
N GLU A 90 0.10 34.62 -7.95
CA GLU A 90 -1.31 35.02 -8.05
C GLU A 90 -1.66 35.49 -9.48
N THR A 91 -0.71 36.11 -10.16
CA THR A 91 -0.83 36.55 -11.56
C THR A 91 -0.94 35.40 -12.57
N SER A 92 -0.56 34.17 -12.21
CA SER A 92 -0.75 32.99 -13.07
C SER A 92 -2.09 32.29 -12.84
N LEU A 93 -2.99 32.90 -12.07
CA LEU A 93 -4.32 32.40 -11.77
C LEU A 93 -5.41 33.35 -12.28
N PRO A 94 -6.58 32.82 -12.68
CA PRO A 94 -7.75 33.62 -12.90
C PRO A 94 -8.30 34.17 -11.56
N PRO A 95 -9.04 35.29 -11.56
CA PRO A 95 -9.48 36.00 -10.35
C PRO A 95 -10.21 35.14 -9.31
N GLN A 96 -11.05 34.21 -9.75
CA GLN A 96 -11.81 33.32 -8.86
C GLN A 96 -10.93 32.42 -7.98
N ALA A 97 -9.69 32.14 -8.39
CA ALA A 97 -8.77 31.29 -7.64
C ALA A 97 -7.88 32.08 -6.65
N HIS A 98 -7.92 33.41 -6.69
CA HIS A 98 -7.04 34.26 -5.85
C HIS A 98 -7.37 34.15 -4.36
N ALA A 99 -8.67 34.09 -4.01
CA ALA A 99 -9.09 33.96 -2.62
C ALA A 99 -8.55 32.67 -1.96
N GLY A 100 -8.71 31.52 -2.64
CA GLY A 100 -8.20 30.24 -2.15
C GLY A 100 -6.66 30.22 -2.04
N LEU A 101 -5.94 30.83 -2.99
CA LEU A 101 -4.48 30.98 -2.88
C LEU A 101 -4.06 31.79 -1.65
N ARG A 102 -4.75 32.92 -1.38
CA ARG A 102 -4.45 33.78 -0.23
C ARG A 102 -4.69 33.05 1.09
N VAL A 103 -5.80 32.32 1.20
CA VAL A 103 -6.11 31.48 2.37
C VAL A 103 -5.07 30.39 2.57
N PHE A 104 -4.74 29.64 1.50
CA PHE A 104 -3.71 28.60 1.54
C PHE A 104 -2.36 29.16 2.03
N ARG A 105 -1.94 30.32 1.50
CA ARG A 105 -0.69 30.98 1.93
C ARG A 105 -0.77 31.52 3.36
N ALA A 106 -1.92 32.03 3.81
CA ALA A 106 -2.09 32.50 5.18
C ALA A 106 -1.98 31.33 6.17
N PHE A 107 -2.65 30.21 5.89
CA PHE A 107 -2.55 28.98 6.68
C PHE A 107 -1.11 28.49 6.82
N LEU A 108 -0.36 28.40 5.70
CA LEU A 108 1.04 27.96 5.74
C LEU A 108 1.95 28.93 6.51
N ARG A 109 1.70 30.25 6.38
CA ARG A 109 2.48 31.29 7.08
C ARG A 109 2.32 31.20 8.59
N ASP A 110 1.12 30.86 9.06
CA ASP A 110 0.79 30.71 10.47
C ASP A 110 1.23 29.34 11.04
N GLY A 111 1.97 28.54 10.26
CA GLY A 111 2.54 27.25 10.71
C GLY A 111 1.69 26.03 10.35
N GLY A 112 0.70 26.19 9.47
CA GLY A 112 -0.11 25.10 8.97
C GLY A 112 0.71 24.09 8.15
N GLU A 113 0.47 22.80 8.35
CA GLU A 113 1.16 21.73 7.63
C GLU A 113 0.45 21.40 6.32
N PHE A 114 1.22 21.38 5.22
CA PHE A 114 0.82 20.82 3.93
C PHE A 114 1.82 19.74 3.51
N ARG A 115 1.35 18.50 3.36
CA ARG A 115 2.22 17.35 3.05
C ARG A 115 1.55 16.43 2.06
N LEU A 116 2.33 15.90 1.11
CA LEU A 116 1.95 14.72 0.35
C LEU A 116 1.88 13.52 1.30
N ILE A 117 0.79 12.77 1.22
CA ILE A 117 0.54 11.55 1.99
C ILE A 117 0.23 10.39 1.06
N TRP A 118 0.53 9.18 1.51
CA TRP A 118 0.27 7.94 0.80
C TRP A 118 -0.14 6.84 1.79
N GLY A 119 -1.23 6.14 1.50
CA GLY A 119 -1.72 5.09 2.39
C GLY A 119 -2.85 4.27 1.77
N ASP A 120 -3.47 3.45 2.61
CA ASP A 120 -4.70 2.73 2.28
C ASP A 120 -5.88 3.66 2.50
N LEU A 121 -6.58 3.96 1.41
CA LEU A 121 -7.84 4.68 1.42
C LEU A 121 -8.98 3.66 1.43
N ARG A 122 -9.74 3.66 2.54
CA ARG A 122 -10.99 2.92 2.72
C ARG A 122 -10.84 1.40 2.54
N ARG A 123 -9.66 0.85 2.89
CA ARG A 123 -9.34 -0.60 2.79
C ARG A 123 -9.43 -1.17 1.39
N GLN A 124 -9.25 -0.29 0.40
CA GLN A 124 -9.57 -0.58 -0.98
C GLN A 124 -8.56 -0.04 -1.99
N TYR A 125 -7.93 1.10 -1.73
CA TYR A 125 -7.09 1.77 -2.72
C TYR A 125 -5.77 2.24 -2.12
N PHE A 126 -4.68 2.09 -2.87
CA PHE A 126 -3.49 2.90 -2.62
C PHE A 126 -3.73 4.30 -3.17
N GLN A 127 -3.71 5.31 -2.30
CA GLN A 127 -3.98 6.69 -2.72
C GLN A 127 -2.83 7.64 -2.36
N ASN A 128 -2.51 8.53 -3.29
CA ASN A 128 -1.69 9.71 -3.05
C ASN A 128 -2.61 10.92 -2.95
N ALA A 129 -2.53 11.64 -1.83
CA ALA A 129 -3.33 12.83 -1.56
C ALA A 129 -2.50 13.82 -0.76
N PHE A 130 -3.09 14.92 -0.31
CA PHE A 130 -2.47 15.85 0.60
C PHE A 130 -3.15 15.85 1.97
N GLN A 131 -2.35 15.96 3.02
CA GLN A 131 -2.79 16.47 4.32
C GLN A 131 -2.60 17.99 4.30
N LEU A 132 -3.68 18.75 4.51
CA LEU A 132 -3.65 20.20 4.70
C LEU A 132 -4.29 20.53 6.05
N GLY A 133 -3.46 20.73 7.07
CA GLY A 133 -3.94 20.80 8.45
C GLY A 133 -4.66 19.53 8.87
N THR A 134 -5.94 19.66 9.24
CA THR A 134 -6.82 18.53 9.58
C THR A 134 -7.77 18.15 8.44
N LEU A 135 -7.48 18.59 7.21
CA LEU A 135 -8.19 18.20 5.98
C LEU A 135 -7.39 17.16 5.18
N TYR A 136 -8.10 16.21 4.62
CA TYR A 136 -7.67 15.40 3.49
C TYR A 136 -8.06 16.13 2.20
N VAL A 137 -7.09 16.28 1.30
CA VAL A 137 -7.24 16.95 0.02
C VAL A 137 -6.75 16.03 -1.09
N ASP A 138 -7.68 15.48 -1.86
CA ASP A 138 -7.38 14.65 -3.02
C ASP A 138 -7.51 15.49 -4.28
N VAL A 139 -6.42 15.72 -4.99
CA VAL A 139 -6.44 16.42 -6.28
C VAL A 139 -6.47 15.46 -7.47
N ALA A 140 -6.72 14.17 -7.21
CA ALA A 140 -6.67 13.05 -8.14
C ALA A 140 -7.84 12.06 -7.92
N ASN A 141 -8.99 12.54 -7.42
CA ASN A 141 -10.12 11.68 -7.06
C ASN A 141 -10.80 11.01 -8.28
N ASP A 142 -10.60 11.57 -9.49
CA ASP A 142 -11.07 11.04 -10.77
C ASP A 142 -10.18 9.93 -11.37
N THR A 143 -9.07 9.57 -10.72
CA THR A 143 -8.05 8.65 -11.29
C THR A 143 -8.38 7.16 -11.18
N VAL A 144 -9.45 6.80 -10.48
CA VAL A 144 -10.00 5.43 -10.43
C VAL A 144 -11.38 5.39 -11.07
N VAL A 145 -12.22 6.38 -10.76
CA VAL A 145 -13.58 6.51 -11.26
C VAL A 145 -13.69 7.87 -11.96
N PRO A 146 -13.64 7.93 -13.30
CA PRO A 146 -13.59 9.19 -14.05
C PRO A 146 -14.78 10.12 -13.84
N SER A 147 -15.92 9.60 -13.40
CA SER A 147 -17.12 10.40 -13.12
C SER A 147 -17.07 11.16 -11.80
N LYS A 148 -16.09 10.87 -10.93
CA LYS A 148 -15.91 11.62 -9.67
C LYS A 148 -15.39 13.03 -9.94
N PRO A 149 -15.64 13.98 -9.02
CA PRO A 149 -14.96 15.27 -9.03
C PRO A 149 -13.43 15.09 -9.05
N LYS A 150 -12.71 15.97 -9.74
CA LYS A 150 -11.25 15.94 -9.82
C LYS A 150 -10.57 16.22 -8.47
N VAL A 151 -11.20 17.10 -7.69
CA VAL A 151 -10.75 17.51 -6.36
C VAL A 151 -11.78 17.06 -5.32
N GLU A 152 -11.32 16.49 -4.22
CA GLU A 152 -12.12 16.14 -3.04
C GLU A 152 -11.46 16.78 -1.81
N ILE A 153 -12.24 17.46 -0.98
CA ILE A 153 -11.79 18.01 0.30
C ILE A 153 -12.73 17.52 1.39
N LEU A 154 -12.17 16.94 2.45
CA LEU A 154 -12.95 16.47 3.59
C LEU A 154 -12.13 16.48 4.88
N PRO A 155 -12.76 16.46 6.05
CA PRO A 155 -12.05 16.24 7.31
C PRO A 155 -11.23 14.96 7.26
N PHE A 156 -9.98 15.00 7.71
CA PHE A 156 -9.02 13.90 7.56
C PHE A 156 -9.55 12.56 8.12
N HIS A 157 -10.21 12.60 9.27
CA HIS A 157 -10.80 11.41 9.89
C HIS A 157 -11.94 10.79 9.08
N LYS A 158 -12.62 11.56 8.21
CA LYS A 158 -13.68 11.06 7.32
C LYS A 158 -13.13 10.42 6.05
N ALA A 159 -11.85 10.63 5.73
CA ALA A 159 -11.24 10.08 4.54
C ALA A 159 -11.06 8.58 4.64
N ASP A 160 -10.86 8.09 5.87
CA ASP A 160 -10.45 6.73 6.16
C ASP A 160 -9.19 6.36 5.36
N ILE A 161 -8.23 7.29 5.33
CA ILE A 161 -6.87 7.02 4.86
C ILE A 161 -5.99 6.67 6.03
N VAL A 162 -5.42 5.47 6.02
CA VAL A 162 -4.60 4.94 7.11
C VAL A 162 -3.17 4.61 6.64
N PRO A 163 -2.18 4.68 7.54
CA PRO A 163 -0.82 4.27 7.22
C PRO A 163 -0.77 2.79 6.80
N MET A 164 0.14 2.47 5.89
CA MET A 164 0.52 1.06 5.66
C MET A 164 1.20 0.52 6.91
N GLU A 165 0.60 -0.52 7.50
CA GLU A 165 1.02 -1.11 8.77
C GLU A 165 2.21 -2.05 8.59
N ASP A 166 2.14 -2.92 7.59
CA ASP A 166 3.16 -3.90 7.24
C ASP A 166 3.00 -4.37 5.78
N PHE A 167 3.76 -5.41 5.40
CA PHE A 167 3.69 -5.99 4.07
C PHE A 167 2.46 -6.90 3.85
N LEU A 168 1.82 -7.42 4.91
CA LEU A 168 0.59 -8.21 4.78
C LEU A 168 -0.60 -7.30 4.48
N HIS A 169 -0.68 -6.16 5.17
CA HIS A 169 -1.61 -5.09 4.84
C HIS A 169 -1.38 -4.64 3.39
N PHE A 170 -0.13 -4.37 3.01
CA PHE A 170 0.19 -4.01 1.62
C PHE A 170 -0.28 -5.06 0.61
N ALA A 171 0.05 -6.35 0.83
CA ALA A 171 -0.33 -7.45 -0.05
C ALA A 171 -1.87 -7.58 -0.18
N THR A 172 -2.61 -7.37 0.91
CA THR A 172 -4.07 -7.38 0.93
C THR A 172 -4.65 -6.29 0.02
N ILE A 173 -4.15 -5.06 0.13
CA ILE A 173 -4.61 -3.95 -0.70
C ILE A 173 -4.20 -4.15 -2.16
N ALA A 174 -2.99 -4.63 -2.43
CA ALA A 174 -2.55 -4.96 -3.79
C ALA A 174 -3.45 -6.03 -4.45
N GLY A 175 -3.82 -7.07 -3.71
CA GLY A 175 -4.74 -8.11 -4.18
C GLY A 175 -6.16 -7.61 -4.44
N ARG A 176 -6.64 -6.62 -3.69
CA ARG A 176 -7.97 -6.01 -3.93
C ARG A 176 -7.95 -4.99 -5.06
N TYR A 177 -6.97 -4.10 -5.06
CA TYR A 177 -6.94 -2.94 -5.95
C TYR A 177 -6.34 -3.26 -7.32
N TRP A 178 -5.19 -3.92 -7.35
CA TRP A 178 -4.50 -4.28 -8.59
C TRP A 178 -4.87 -5.68 -9.07
N HIS A 179 -5.49 -6.48 -8.19
CA HIS A 179 -5.74 -7.90 -8.41
C HIS A 179 -4.46 -8.70 -8.67
N ASP A 180 -3.39 -8.29 -8.01
CA ASP A 180 -2.13 -9.03 -8.02
C ASP A 180 -2.25 -10.25 -7.11
N ARG A 181 -1.62 -11.34 -7.52
CA ARG A 181 -1.23 -12.42 -6.62
C ARG A 181 0.12 -12.09 -6.03
N VAL A 182 0.24 -12.11 -4.71
CA VAL A 182 1.44 -11.70 -3.99
C VAL A 182 2.06 -12.89 -3.29
N TYR A 183 3.37 -13.06 -3.44
CA TYR A 183 4.12 -14.18 -2.88
C TYR A 183 5.37 -13.69 -2.13
N PRO A 184 5.84 -14.43 -1.11
CA PRO A 184 7.11 -14.17 -0.49
C PRO A 184 8.28 -14.24 -1.49
N ASN A 185 9.23 -13.31 -1.36
CA ASN A 185 10.42 -13.23 -2.20
C ASN A 185 11.48 -14.22 -1.75
N HIS A 186 11.34 -15.48 -2.15
CA HIS A 186 12.33 -16.52 -1.89
C HIS A 186 13.40 -16.62 -2.99
N VAL A 187 13.23 -15.94 -4.12
CA VAL A 187 14.19 -16.02 -5.24
C VAL A 187 15.36 -15.03 -5.12
N LEU A 188 15.22 -13.96 -4.34
CA LEU A 188 16.26 -12.93 -4.16
C LEU A 188 16.65 -12.72 -2.68
N PRO A 189 17.35 -13.67 -2.03
CA PRO A 189 17.63 -13.60 -0.59
C PRO A 189 18.33 -12.31 -0.13
N SER A 190 19.24 -11.75 -0.92
CA SER A 190 19.94 -10.50 -0.57
C SER A 190 19.07 -9.25 -0.68
N LEU A 191 17.96 -9.32 -1.42
CA LEU A 191 17.03 -8.21 -1.61
C LEU A 191 15.78 -8.36 -0.73
N ALA A 192 15.40 -9.60 -0.41
CA ALA A 192 14.21 -9.96 0.35
C ALA A 192 14.03 -9.20 1.69
N PRO A 193 15.09 -8.90 2.49
CA PRO A 193 14.92 -8.07 3.68
C PRO A 193 14.34 -6.68 3.40
N TYR A 194 14.55 -6.13 2.22
CA TYR A 194 14.03 -4.81 1.82
C TYR A 194 12.77 -4.92 0.95
N CYS A 195 12.70 -5.92 0.08
CA CYS A 195 11.59 -6.15 -0.84
C CYS A 195 11.12 -7.60 -0.70
N PRO A 196 10.28 -7.91 0.32
CA PRO A 196 9.91 -9.28 0.65
C PRO A 196 8.78 -9.84 -0.22
N LEU A 197 8.20 -9.05 -1.14
CA LEU A 197 7.09 -9.48 -1.98
C LEU A 197 7.48 -9.60 -3.46
N ILE A 198 6.89 -10.60 -4.10
CA ILE A 198 6.84 -10.80 -5.55
C ILE A 198 5.38 -10.70 -5.98
N HIS A 199 5.12 -9.83 -6.95
CA HIS A 199 3.79 -9.55 -7.49
C HIS A 199 3.62 -10.23 -8.83
N VAL A 200 2.46 -10.86 -9.03
CA VAL A 200 2.04 -11.44 -10.30
C VAL A 200 0.68 -10.84 -10.65
N GLY A 201 0.65 -9.92 -11.62
CA GLY A 201 -0.59 -9.29 -12.08
C GLY A 201 -1.45 -10.24 -12.92
N LYS A 202 -2.72 -9.88 -13.16
CA LYS A 202 -3.68 -10.69 -13.95
C LYS A 202 -3.15 -11.17 -15.31
N SER A 203 -2.31 -10.36 -15.96
CA SER A 203 -1.73 -10.70 -17.27
C SER A 203 -0.57 -11.70 -17.20
N GLY A 204 -0.16 -12.13 -16.00
CA GLY A 204 1.06 -12.92 -15.78
C GLY A 204 2.32 -12.05 -15.68
N ARG A 205 2.19 -10.73 -15.61
CA ARG A 205 3.36 -9.85 -15.44
C ARG A 205 3.90 -9.97 -14.03
N VAL A 206 5.16 -10.38 -13.90
CA VAL A 206 5.85 -10.53 -12.62
C VAL A 206 6.70 -9.31 -12.31
N GLN A 207 6.61 -8.81 -11.07
CA GLN A 207 7.35 -7.65 -10.60
C GLN A 207 7.81 -7.83 -9.15
N ILE A 208 8.98 -7.28 -8.84
CA ILE A 208 9.42 -7.07 -7.46
C ILE A 208 8.89 -5.70 -7.06
N HIS A 209 7.95 -5.65 -6.12
CA HIS A 209 7.35 -4.40 -5.68
C HIS A 209 8.05 -3.87 -4.40
N ASP A 210 7.53 -2.78 -3.85
CA ASP A 210 7.79 -2.26 -2.48
C ASP A 210 9.13 -1.62 -2.21
N SER A 211 9.88 -1.28 -3.26
CA SER A 211 11.01 -0.36 -3.12
C SER A 211 10.58 1.10 -2.98
N SER A 212 9.36 1.38 -2.52
CA SER A 212 8.89 2.73 -2.25
C SER A 212 9.60 3.27 -1.02
N ARG A 213 9.80 4.59 -0.94
CA ARG A 213 10.46 5.21 0.21
C ARG A 213 9.72 4.92 1.52
N TYR A 214 8.39 4.84 1.48
CA TYR A 214 7.58 4.48 2.64
C TYR A 214 7.89 3.06 3.10
N MET A 215 7.77 2.06 2.22
CA MET A 215 7.93 0.65 2.60
C MET A 215 9.36 0.33 3.04
N LEU A 216 10.37 0.94 2.39
CA LEU A 216 11.76 0.84 2.82
C LEU A 216 11.99 1.48 4.20
N ALA A 217 11.37 2.62 4.47
CA ALA A 217 11.45 3.25 5.79
C ALA A 217 10.73 2.43 6.87
N LEU A 218 9.57 1.85 6.56
CA LEU A 218 8.80 0.98 7.45
C LEU A 218 9.64 -0.23 7.87
N THR A 219 10.19 -0.97 6.90
CA THR A 219 10.97 -2.18 7.20
C THR A 219 12.24 -1.85 7.98
N ARG A 220 12.91 -0.73 7.66
CA ARG A 220 14.11 -0.30 8.39
C ARG A 220 13.81 0.13 9.82
N THR A 221 12.74 0.88 10.04
CA THR A 221 12.36 1.35 11.39
C THR A 221 12.04 0.17 12.31
N ALA A 222 11.45 -0.90 11.76
CA ALA A 222 11.19 -2.14 12.47
C ALA A 222 12.32 -3.20 12.33
N ALA A 223 13.53 -2.78 11.95
CA ALA A 223 14.71 -3.62 11.84
C ALA A 223 14.49 -4.95 11.09
N PHE A 224 13.83 -4.88 9.92
CA PHE A 224 13.48 -5.99 9.01
C PHE A 224 12.44 -6.99 9.52
N THR A 225 11.86 -6.78 10.70
CA THR A 225 10.83 -7.68 11.26
C THR A 225 9.60 -7.83 10.36
N PRO A 226 9.05 -6.77 9.73
CA PRO A 226 7.92 -6.92 8.81
C PRO A 226 8.24 -7.77 7.59
N SER A 227 9.49 -7.73 7.12
CA SER A 227 9.95 -8.58 6.02
C SER A 227 10.06 -10.04 6.45
N GLU A 228 10.59 -10.31 7.65
CA GLU A 228 10.68 -11.66 8.20
C GLU A 228 9.31 -12.33 8.33
N GLN A 229 8.28 -11.58 8.75
CA GLN A 229 6.92 -12.09 8.87
C GLN A 229 6.42 -12.69 7.55
N VAL A 230 6.52 -11.95 6.44
CA VAL A 230 6.15 -12.42 5.11
C VAL A 230 7.03 -13.57 4.64
N LEU A 231 8.36 -13.45 4.80
CA LEU A 231 9.30 -14.47 4.36
C LEU A 231 9.17 -15.78 5.16
N SER A 232 8.57 -15.72 6.34
CA SER A 232 8.27 -16.90 7.15
C SER A 232 7.00 -17.64 6.71
N GLU A 233 6.21 -17.10 5.79
CA GLU A 233 5.01 -17.76 5.26
C GLU A 233 5.36 -18.97 4.38
N ALA A 234 4.32 -19.59 3.80
CA ALA A 234 4.47 -20.72 2.90
C ALA A 234 5.42 -20.38 1.73
N SER A 235 6.24 -21.35 1.34
CA SER A 235 7.17 -21.17 0.23
C SER A 235 6.43 -20.82 -1.05
N MET A 236 6.94 -19.82 -1.80
CA MET A 236 6.38 -19.49 -3.11
C MET A 236 6.30 -20.72 -4.05
N PRO A 237 5.33 -20.76 -4.97
CA PRO A 237 5.16 -21.90 -5.87
C PRO A 237 6.42 -22.20 -6.68
N HIS A 238 6.74 -23.49 -6.85
CA HIS A 238 7.91 -23.95 -7.61
C HIS A 238 7.90 -23.41 -9.06
N GLU A 239 6.74 -23.43 -9.72
CA GLU A 239 6.62 -22.92 -11.10
C GLU A 239 7.01 -21.44 -11.23
N LEU A 240 6.56 -20.60 -10.29
CA LEU A 240 6.90 -19.17 -10.27
C LEU A 240 8.37 -18.97 -9.94
N PHE A 241 8.91 -19.76 -9.01
CA PHE A 241 10.31 -19.71 -8.63
C PHE A 241 11.24 -20.07 -9.79
N ASP A 242 10.95 -21.16 -10.52
CA ASP A 242 11.74 -21.61 -11.66
C ASP A 242 11.68 -20.62 -12.83
N TRP A 243 10.49 -20.04 -13.08
CA TRP A 243 10.33 -18.96 -14.05
C TRP A 243 11.19 -17.75 -13.67
N LEU A 244 11.17 -17.30 -12.40
CA LEU A 244 11.98 -16.17 -11.92
C LEU A 244 13.47 -16.46 -12.00
N ARG A 245 13.90 -17.67 -11.64
CA ARG A 245 15.30 -18.11 -11.77
C ARG A 245 15.79 -17.98 -13.21
N THR A 246 14.99 -18.48 -14.15
CA THR A 246 15.31 -18.43 -15.59
C THR A 246 15.35 -17.00 -16.08
N ALA A 247 14.33 -16.19 -15.74
CA ALA A 247 14.23 -14.78 -16.10
C ALA A 247 15.43 -13.95 -15.60
N LEU A 248 16.02 -14.33 -14.47
CA LEU A 248 17.09 -13.59 -13.79
C LEU A 248 18.48 -14.23 -13.93
N GLN A 249 18.65 -15.31 -14.71
CA GLN A 249 19.90 -16.09 -14.75
C GLN A 249 21.16 -15.32 -15.16
N GLU A 250 21.04 -14.30 -16.03
CA GLU A 250 22.21 -13.49 -16.46
C GLU A 250 22.41 -12.24 -15.60
N ALA A 251 21.58 -12.03 -14.58
CA ALA A 251 21.84 -10.99 -13.60
C ALA A 251 22.98 -11.44 -12.68
N PRO A 252 23.85 -10.53 -12.19
CA PRO A 252 24.94 -10.86 -11.26
C PRO A 252 24.39 -11.11 -9.85
N LEU A 253 23.56 -12.14 -9.72
CA LEU A 253 22.81 -12.51 -8.53
C LEU A 253 23.08 -13.97 -8.16
N THR A 254 23.22 -14.24 -6.86
CA THR A 254 23.23 -15.61 -6.35
C THR A 254 21.78 -16.04 -6.14
N LEU A 255 21.28 -16.92 -7.00
CA LEU A 255 19.92 -17.44 -6.93
C LEU A 255 19.90 -18.81 -6.23
N PRO A 256 18.98 -19.04 -5.27
CA PRO A 256 18.81 -20.34 -4.62
C PRO A 256 18.39 -21.43 -5.62
N ARG A 257 18.47 -22.70 -5.21
CA ARG A 257 18.12 -23.88 -6.02
C ARG A 257 16.66 -24.28 -5.84
N SER A 258 16.04 -23.94 -4.72
CA SER A 258 14.62 -24.22 -4.44
C SER A 258 13.95 -23.08 -3.66
N PRO A 259 12.60 -23.01 -3.67
CA PRO A 259 11.86 -22.06 -2.85
C PRO A 259 12.19 -22.15 -1.36
N GLU A 260 12.39 -23.34 -0.82
CA GLU A 260 12.67 -23.54 0.61
C GLU A 260 14.10 -23.13 0.97
N GLU A 261 15.10 -23.43 0.12
CA GLU A 261 16.45 -22.89 0.30
C GLU A 261 16.43 -21.36 0.26
N GLY A 262 15.67 -20.80 -0.68
CA GLY A 262 15.49 -19.37 -0.82
C GLY A 262 14.87 -18.70 0.39
N ARG A 263 13.84 -19.33 0.98
CA ARG A 263 13.21 -18.91 2.23
C ARG A 263 14.20 -18.88 3.39
N GLN A 264 14.95 -19.97 3.59
CA GLN A 264 15.95 -20.06 4.66
C GLN A 264 17.03 -18.99 4.52
N LEU A 265 17.55 -18.79 3.31
CA LEU A 265 18.54 -17.75 3.03
C LEU A 265 17.96 -16.35 3.27
N ALA A 266 16.72 -16.07 2.83
CA ALA A 266 16.09 -14.76 3.00
C ALA A 266 15.91 -14.40 4.49
N LEU A 267 15.44 -15.36 5.31
CA LEU A 267 15.32 -15.21 6.76
C LEU A 267 16.70 -15.00 7.42
N GLN A 268 17.72 -15.77 7.00
CA GLN A 268 19.09 -15.60 7.47
C GLN A 268 19.62 -14.19 7.15
N ARG A 269 19.32 -13.66 5.96
CA ARG A 269 19.73 -12.30 5.55
C ARG A 269 19.05 -11.22 6.39
N CYS A 270 17.79 -11.38 6.78
CA CYS A 270 17.13 -10.44 7.69
C CYS A 270 17.88 -10.33 9.02
N GLY A 271 18.20 -11.46 9.65
CA GLY A 271 18.99 -11.51 10.89
C GLY A 271 20.42 -10.98 10.72
N GLU A 272 21.08 -11.27 9.60
CA GLU A 272 22.41 -10.72 9.29
C GLU A 272 22.38 -9.19 9.12
N TYR A 273 21.42 -8.66 8.36
CA TYR A 273 21.34 -7.22 8.07
C TYR A 273 20.97 -6.44 9.33
N ARG A 274 20.13 -7.04 10.20
CA ARG A 274 19.84 -6.52 11.54
C ARG A 274 21.11 -6.43 12.39
N ARG A 275 21.88 -7.52 12.50
CA ARG A 275 23.15 -7.56 13.26
C ARG A 275 24.18 -6.55 12.74
N LYS A 276 24.27 -6.40 11.41
CA LYS A 276 25.13 -5.40 10.74
C LYS A 276 24.59 -3.97 10.82
N ARG A 277 23.42 -3.76 11.44
CA ARG A 277 22.73 -2.46 11.56
C ARG A 277 22.46 -1.76 10.23
N TRP A 278 22.27 -2.52 9.15
CA TRP A 278 21.99 -1.95 7.83
C TRP A 278 20.64 -1.22 7.76
N HIS A 279 19.71 -1.54 8.65
CA HIS A 279 18.46 -0.80 8.83
C HIS A 279 18.70 0.67 9.26
N GLN A 280 19.86 0.96 9.86
CA GLN A 280 20.28 2.31 10.24
C GLN A 280 21.01 3.07 9.12
N ASN A 281 21.27 2.41 7.97
CA ASN A 281 21.97 3.01 6.83
C ASN A 281 20.99 3.39 5.71
N PRO A 282 20.56 4.66 5.64
CA PRO A 282 19.60 5.11 4.63
C PRO A 282 20.15 5.13 3.19
N ARG A 283 21.49 5.06 3.00
CA ARG A 283 22.09 5.02 1.66
C ARG A 283 21.74 3.73 0.91
N THR A 284 21.35 2.69 1.65
CA THR A 284 20.96 1.40 1.07
C THR A 284 19.64 1.51 0.29
N ASP A 285 18.74 2.41 0.68
CA ASP A 285 17.42 2.57 0.03
C ASP A 285 17.55 2.91 -1.45
N GLN A 286 18.45 3.83 -1.80
CA GLN A 286 18.68 4.22 -3.19
C GLN A 286 19.23 3.04 -4.00
N LYS A 287 20.21 2.32 -3.46
CA LYS A 287 20.79 1.15 -4.13
C LYS A 287 19.76 0.05 -4.33
N VAL A 288 18.89 -0.19 -3.34
CA VAL A 288 17.79 -1.14 -3.42
C VAL A 288 16.82 -0.73 -4.53
N ALA A 289 16.36 0.53 -4.53
CA ALA A 289 15.43 1.04 -5.55
C ALA A 289 16.01 0.95 -6.97
N GLU A 290 17.29 1.29 -7.17
CA GLU A 290 17.97 1.17 -8.46
C GLU A 290 18.10 -0.29 -8.91
N THR A 291 18.38 -1.21 -7.97
CA THR A 291 18.49 -2.64 -8.24
C THR A 291 17.12 -3.20 -8.65
N VAL A 292 16.07 -2.90 -7.88
CA VAL A 292 14.68 -3.31 -8.19
C VAL A 292 14.24 -2.78 -9.55
N LEU A 293 14.54 -1.51 -9.88
CA LEU A 293 14.22 -0.94 -11.18
C LEU A 293 14.90 -1.71 -12.33
N LYS A 294 16.18 -2.06 -12.19
CA LYS A 294 16.91 -2.85 -13.20
C LYS A 294 16.31 -4.25 -13.35
N LEU A 295 16.00 -4.92 -12.24
CA LEU A 295 15.39 -6.25 -12.26
C LEU A 295 13.99 -6.22 -12.87
N ASN A 296 13.13 -5.26 -12.49
CA ASN A 296 11.80 -5.12 -13.08
C ASN A 296 11.83 -4.80 -14.57
N ARG A 297 12.80 -4.01 -15.05
CA ARG A 297 13.00 -3.79 -16.50
C ARG A 297 13.36 -5.08 -17.22
N ARG A 298 14.12 -5.96 -16.58
CA ARG A 298 14.47 -7.28 -17.12
C ARG A 298 13.25 -8.21 -17.13
N LEU A 299 12.52 -8.30 -16.02
CA LEU A 299 11.28 -9.09 -15.90
C LEU A 299 10.23 -8.64 -16.91
N ALA A 300 10.09 -7.34 -17.16
CA ALA A 300 9.16 -6.78 -18.14
C ALA A 300 9.47 -7.17 -19.59
N ARG A 301 10.67 -7.68 -19.89
CA ARG A 301 11.06 -8.18 -21.23
C ARG A 301 10.84 -9.68 -21.39
N GLN A 302 10.52 -10.38 -20.31
CA GLN A 302 10.28 -11.82 -20.35
C GLN A 302 8.85 -12.13 -20.80
N ALA A 303 8.65 -13.34 -21.33
CA ALA A 303 7.31 -13.84 -21.60
C ALA A 303 6.49 -13.85 -20.30
N HIS A 304 5.21 -13.48 -20.36
CA HIS A 304 4.36 -13.47 -19.18
C HIS A 304 4.34 -14.83 -18.48
N PHE A 305 4.37 -14.82 -17.14
CA PHE A 305 4.23 -16.03 -16.36
C PHE A 305 2.83 -16.61 -16.57
N GLN A 306 2.77 -17.74 -17.25
CA GLN A 306 1.56 -18.53 -17.34
C GLN A 306 1.56 -19.48 -16.15
N GLN A 307 0.80 -19.12 -15.12
CA GLN A 307 0.46 -20.10 -14.12
C GLN A 307 -0.37 -21.18 -14.82
N ARG A 308 0.02 -22.46 -14.70
CA ARG A 308 -0.88 -23.54 -15.12
C ARG A 308 -2.19 -23.31 -14.38
N LYS A 309 -3.32 -23.31 -15.11
CA LYS A 309 -4.64 -23.21 -14.50
C LYS A 309 -4.69 -24.27 -13.39
N ASP A 310 -4.73 -23.82 -12.14
CA ASP A 310 -5.17 -24.66 -11.03
C ASP A 310 -6.62 -25.02 -11.36
N THR A 311 -6.82 -26.17 -12.03
CA THR A 311 -8.14 -26.75 -12.27
C THR A 311 -8.90 -26.96 -10.95
N ALA A 312 -8.20 -26.99 -9.82
CA ALA A 312 -8.78 -27.08 -8.47
C ALA A 312 -9.43 -25.78 -7.95
N MET A 313 -9.13 -24.60 -8.52
CA MET A 313 -9.74 -23.31 -8.12
C MET A 313 -10.75 -22.78 -9.14
N SER A 314 -10.83 -23.42 -10.31
CA SER A 314 -11.85 -23.12 -11.31
C SER A 314 -13.05 -24.05 -11.19
N SER A 315 -13.09 -24.93 -10.19
CA SER A 315 -14.25 -25.73 -9.87
C SER A 315 -14.70 -25.54 -8.42
N ILE A 316 -16.02 -25.58 -8.20
CA ILE A 316 -16.62 -25.72 -6.87
C ILE A 316 -17.30 -27.08 -6.77
N ARG A 317 -17.20 -27.74 -5.62
CA ARG A 317 -17.97 -28.96 -5.33
C ARG A 317 -19.20 -28.62 -4.51
N ILE A 318 -20.38 -28.91 -5.05
CA ILE A 318 -21.67 -28.84 -4.35
C ILE A 318 -22.28 -30.24 -4.45
N ASP A 319 -22.69 -30.83 -3.31
CA ASP A 319 -23.24 -32.20 -3.25
C ASP A 319 -22.37 -33.26 -3.93
N ASN A 320 -21.04 -33.13 -3.78
CA ASN A 320 -20.01 -34.00 -4.37
C ASN A 320 -19.92 -33.94 -5.92
N ILE A 321 -20.66 -33.03 -6.56
CA ILE A 321 -20.58 -32.75 -8.00
C ILE A 321 -19.65 -31.55 -8.22
N GLU A 322 -18.73 -31.68 -9.16
CA GLU A 322 -17.75 -30.64 -9.51
C GLU A 322 -18.29 -29.74 -10.63
N TYR A 323 -18.37 -28.43 -10.37
CA TYR A 323 -18.86 -27.42 -11.31
C TYR A 323 -17.75 -26.47 -11.71
N ASP A 324 -17.49 -26.29 -13.01
CA ASP A 324 -16.54 -25.29 -13.50
C ASP A 324 -17.15 -23.88 -13.38
N LEU A 325 -16.52 -23.04 -12.58
CA LEU A 325 -16.88 -21.64 -12.31
C LEU A 325 -16.96 -20.80 -13.60
N ASN A 326 -16.20 -21.16 -14.64
CA ASN A 326 -16.22 -20.46 -15.93
C ASN A 326 -17.45 -20.79 -16.78
N THR A 327 -18.21 -21.83 -16.40
CA THR A 327 -19.43 -22.27 -17.09
C THR A 327 -20.71 -21.82 -16.39
N LEU A 328 -20.58 -21.20 -15.21
CA LEU A 328 -21.72 -20.72 -14.43
C LEU A 328 -22.39 -19.50 -15.09
N SER A 329 -23.72 -19.45 -15.01
CA SER A 329 -24.49 -18.27 -15.42
C SER A 329 -24.16 -17.06 -14.54
N ALA A 330 -24.50 -15.85 -15.02
CA ALA A 330 -24.31 -14.62 -14.24
C ALA A 330 -25.06 -14.67 -12.89
N GLU A 331 -26.24 -15.29 -12.88
CA GLU A 331 -27.05 -15.48 -11.66
C GLU A 331 -26.41 -16.49 -10.69
N ALA A 332 -25.91 -17.62 -11.19
CA ALA A 332 -25.20 -18.61 -10.37
C ALA A 332 -23.91 -18.03 -9.76
N ASN A 333 -23.20 -17.17 -10.49
CA ASN A 333 -22.04 -16.45 -9.98
C ASN A 333 -22.41 -15.44 -8.87
N ALA A 334 -23.52 -14.72 -9.00
CA ALA A 334 -24.00 -13.80 -7.96
C ALA A 334 -24.39 -14.54 -6.66
N GLN A 335 -25.03 -15.71 -6.79
CA GLN A 335 -25.36 -16.56 -5.64
C GLN A 335 -24.10 -17.14 -4.99
N LEU A 336 -23.13 -17.60 -5.79
CA LEU A 336 -21.85 -18.07 -5.28
C LEU A 336 -21.12 -16.99 -4.46
N GLN A 337 -21.10 -15.75 -4.95
CA GLN A 337 -20.52 -14.63 -4.21
C GLN A 337 -21.24 -14.38 -2.88
N SER A 338 -22.57 -14.52 -2.87
CA SER A 338 -23.37 -14.37 -1.66
C SER A 338 -23.07 -15.48 -0.64
N VAL A 339 -22.93 -16.72 -1.09
CA VAL A 339 -22.54 -17.86 -0.24
C VAL A 339 -21.13 -17.67 0.31
N GLN A 340 -20.16 -17.29 -0.52
CA GLN A 340 -18.78 -17.03 -0.08
C GLN A 340 -18.69 -15.89 0.94
N PHE A 341 -19.51 -14.86 0.79
CA PHE A 341 -19.63 -13.79 1.79
C PHE A 341 -20.13 -14.32 3.13
N VAL A 342 -21.18 -15.16 3.12
CA VAL A 342 -21.72 -15.78 4.33
C VAL A 342 -20.68 -16.72 4.98
N ASP A 343 -19.97 -17.52 4.19
CA ASP A 343 -18.93 -18.42 4.70
C ASP A 343 -17.77 -17.67 5.37
N GLN A 344 -17.35 -16.54 4.80
CA GLN A 344 -16.33 -15.69 5.40
C GLN A 344 -16.80 -15.10 6.74
N GLU A 345 -18.04 -14.64 6.83
CA GLU A 345 -18.60 -14.15 8.09
C GLU A 345 -18.78 -15.26 9.12
N LEU A 346 -19.18 -16.48 8.70
CA LEU A 346 -19.25 -17.64 9.58
C LEU A 346 -17.87 -18.01 10.14
N ALA A 347 -16.84 -18.04 9.29
CA ALA A 347 -15.47 -18.30 9.73
C ALA A 347 -14.97 -17.23 10.71
N ARG A 348 -15.29 -15.95 10.46
CA ARG A 348 -14.97 -14.84 11.37
C ARG A 348 -15.64 -15.02 12.74
N LEU A 349 -16.93 -15.37 12.75
CA LEU A 349 -17.68 -15.62 13.99
C LEU A 349 -17.14 -16.84 14.73
N GLN A 350 -16.76 -17.92 14.04
CA GLN A 350 -16.14 -19.09 14.65
C GLN A 350 -14.80 -18.75 15.31
N ALA A 351 -13.97 -17.91 14.69
CA ALA A 351 -12.73 -17.43 15.29
C ALA A 351 -12.99 -16.62 16.58
N GLN A 352 -14.02 -15.77 16.58
CA GLN A 352 -14.44 -15.03 17.78
C GLN A 352 -14.94 -15.97 18.88
N ILE A 353 -15.74 -16.98 18.53
CA ILE A 353 -16.20 -18.02 19.47
C ILE A 353 -15.02 -18.75 20.08
N ALA A 354 -14.02 -19.16 19.28
CA ALA A 354 -12.83 -19.85 19.78
C ALA A 354 -12.01 -18.97 20.75
N ALA A 355 -11.86 -17.68 20.43
CA ALA A 355 -11.20 -16.71 21.32
C ALA A 355 -11.95 -16.57 22.66
N LEU A 356 -13.28 -16.43 22.62
CA LEU A 356 -14.11 -16.32 23.82
C LEU A 356 -14.13 -17.61 24.64
N GLN A 357 -14.12 -18.78 24.01
CA GLN A 357 -13.99 -20.07 24.69
C GLN A 357 -12.65 -20.20 25.41
N THR A 358 -11.56 -19.74 24.78
CA THR A 358 -10.23 -19.71 25.38
C THR A 358 -10.22 -18.81 26.61
N ALA A 359 -10.77 -17.59 26.50
CA ALA A 359 -10.90 -16.67 27.62
C ALA A 359 -11.75 -17.26 28.76
N ARG A 360 -12.89 -17.87 28.44
CA ARG A 360 -13.76 -18.57 29.41
C ARG A 360 -12.99 -19.66 30.15
N ASN A 361 -12.24 -20.50 29.45
CA ASN A 361 -11.46 -21.57 30.06
C ASN A 361 -10.36 -21.02 30.98
N ALA A 362 -9.70 -19.93 30.59
CA ALA A 362 -8.74 -19.24 31.44
C ALA A 362 -9.40 -18.72 32.73
N TYR A 363 -10.57 -18.08 32.63
CA TYR A 363 -11.31 -17.58 33.80
C TYR A 363 -11.79 -18.72 34.71
N VAL A 364 -12.28 -19.83 34.15
CA VAL A 364 -12.67 -21.01 34.94
C VAL A 364 -11.47 -21.60 35.69
N ASN A 365 -10.29 -21.65 35.06
CA ASN A 365 -9.08 -22.14 35.72
C ASN A 365 -8.61 -21.19 36.83
N ALA A 366 -8.66 -19.87 36.59
CA ALA A 366 -8.37 -18.88 37.62
C ALA A 366 -9.35 -18.98 38.80
N LEU A 367 -10.65 -19.18 38.52
CA LEU A 367 -11.66 -19.40 39.55
C LEU A 367 -11.38 -20.68 40.35
N LYS A 368 -11.06 -21.80 39.70
CA LYS A 368 -10.69 -23.05 40.39
C LYS A 368 -9.51 -22.87 41.34
N ALA A 369 -8.52 -22.07 40.96
CA ALA A 369 -7.37 -21.77 41.80
C ALA A 369 -7.71 -20.87 43.01
N ALA A 370 -8.74 -20.04 42.88
CA ALA A 370 -9.20 -19.15 43.94
C ALA A 370 -10.23 -19.77 44.90
N LEU A 371 -10.82 -20.92 44.53
CA LEU A 371 -11.77 -21.63 45.38
C LEU A 371 -11.04 -22.45 46.47
N PRO A 372 -11.57 -22.50 47.71
CA PRO A 372 -10.95 -23.28 48.78
C PRO A 372 -10.96 -24.78 48.44
N ALA A 373 -9.86 -25.47 48.74
CA ALA A 373 -9.76 -26.91 48.56
C ALA A 373 -10.87 -27.60 49.36
N GLN A 374 -11.74 -28.36 48.70
CA GLN A 374 -12.72 -29.19 49.39
C GLN A 374 -11.95 -30.19 50.27
N GLY A 375 -12.08 -29.99 51.58
CA GLY A 375 -11.52 -30.89 52.58
C GLY A 375 -12.01 -32.30 52.33
N LYS A 376 -11.05 -33.22 52.15
CA LYS A 376 -11.32 -34.66 52.21
C LYS A 376 -11.92 -34.97 53.60
N ARG A 377 -13.16 -35.44 53.63
CA ARG A 377 -13.71 -36.23 54.73
C ARG A 377 -13.85 -37.66 54.27
#